data_AF-A0A929YDE7-F1
#
_entry.id   AF-A0A929YDE7-F1
#
_cell.length_a   1.000
_cell.length_b   1.000
_cell.length_c   1.000
_cell.angle_alpha   90.00
_cell.angle_beta   90.00
_cell.angle_gamma   90.00
#
_symmetry.space_group_name_H-M   'P 1'
#
loop_
_entity.id
_entity.type
_entity.pdbx_description
1 polymer ?
#
loop_
_entity_poly.entity_id
_entity_poly.type
_entity_poly.pdbx_seq_one_letter_code
_entity_poly.pdbx_strand_id
1 'polypeptide(L)'
;LTPRLPGIYGAIFFASLFVALMAEIYARLLKTPVLVTLVPMLVPEIPGGDLYYTMYYFVMQEEKLLSEYSKKVIFEAACIALGIILAAWLAKFASSVWRFFLTAEGTGEAREGRRRT
;
A
#
# COMPACT_ATOMS: atom_id res chain seq x y z
N LEU A 1 -2.20 -2.59 -29.99
CA LEU A 1 -1.18 -2.79 -28.93
C LEU A 1 -1.63 -3.98 -28.08
N THR A 2 -0.97 -5.13 -28.19
CA THR A 2 -1.23 -6.29 -27.33
C THR A 2 -0.73 -6.00 -25.92
N PRO A 3 -1.61 -5.87 -24.91
CA PRO A 3 -1.14 -5.72 -23.54
C PRO A 3 -0.50 -7.04 -23.13
N ARG A 4 0.77 -7.01 -22.70
CA ARG A 4 1.38 -8.16 -22.02
C ARG A 4 0.67 -8.30 -20.67
N LEU A 5 -0.40 -9.09 -20.66
CA LEU A 5 -1.27 -9.40 -19.52
C LEU A 5 -0.52 -9.66 -18.19
N PRO A 6 0.65 -10.35 -18.14
CA PRO A 6 1.35 -10.53 -16.86
C PRO A 6 2.06 -9.27 -16.34
N GLY A 7 2.41 -8.32 -17.21
CA GLY A 7 3.20 -7.14 -16.82
C GLY A 7 2.37 -6.05 -16.15
N ILE A 8 1.10 -5.89 -16.54
CA ILE A 8 0.24 -4.80 -16.05
C ILE A 8 -0.07 -4.97 -14.56
N TYR A 9 -0.50 -6.18 -14.16
CA TYR A 9 -0.80 -6.47 -12.75
C TYR A 9 0.44 -6.34 -11.85
N GLY A 10 1.61 -6.77 -12.36
CA GLY A 10 2.88 -6.56 -11.67
C GLY A 10 3.21 -5.09 -11.50
N ALA A 11 3.02 -4.27 -12.54
CA ALA A 11 3.24 -2.83 -12.48
C ALA A 11 2.33 -2.15 -11.45
N ILE A 12 1.04 -2.50 -11.40
CA ILE A 12 0.08 -2.00 -10.40
C ILE A 12 0.50 -2.41 -8.99
N PHE A 13 0.90 -3.67 -8.79
CA PHE A 13 1.38 -4.14 -7.49
C PHE A 13 2.64 -3.37 -7.02
N PHE A 14 3.63 -3.19 -7.89
CA PHE A 14 4.83 -2.44 -7.52
C PHE A 14 4.58 -0.93 -7.37
N ALA A 15 3.66 -0.36 -8.15
CA ALA A 15 3.24 1.03 -8.01
C ALA A 15 2.60 1.29 -6.64
N SER A 16 1.59 0.49 -6.26
CA SER A 16 0.91 0.60 -4.95
C SER A 16 1.86 0.39 -3.79
N LEU A 17 2.77 -0.59 -3.90
CA LEU A 17 3.82 -0.82 -2.91
C LEU A 17 4.69 0.43 -2.74
N PHE A 18 5.16 1.01 -3.85
CA PHE A 18 6.00 2.21 -3.83
C PHE A 18 5.25 3.41 -3.25
N VAL A 19 4.01 3.66 -3.70
CA VAL A 19 3.15 4.74 -3.22
C VAL A 19 2.89 4.62 -1.73
N ALA A 20 2.57 3.42 -1.24
CA ALA A 20 2.30 3.19 0.18
C ALA A 20 3.55 3.41 1.05
N LEU A 21 4.73 2.94 0.60
CA LEU A 21 5.99 3.20 1.30
C LEU A 21 6.32 4.69 1.34
N MET A 22 6.13 5.41 0.23
CA MET A 22 6.33 6.86 0.20
C MET A 22 5.36 7.56 1.15
N ALA A 23 4.07 7.19 1.15
CA ALA A 23 3.07 7.76 2.03
C ALA A 23 3.45 7.60 3.51
N GLU A 24 4.03 6.47 3.91
CA GLU A 24 4.49 6.23 5.27
C GLU A 24 5.72 7.07 5.66
N ILE A 25 6.65 7.28 4.73
CA ILE A 25 7.80 8.16 4.94
C ILE A 25 7.31 9.61 5.11
N TYR A 26 6.45 10.08 4.21
CA TYR A 26 5.88 11.42 4.27
C TYR A 26 5.03 11.64 5.52
N ALA A 27 4.25 10.64 5.94
CA ALA A 27 3.45 10.72 7.17
C ALA A 27 4.32 10.90 8.42
N ARG A 28 5.49 10.26 8.49
CA ARG A 28 6.45 10.44 9.60
C ARG A 28 7.10 11.82 9.56
N LEU A 29 7.41 12.33 8.37
CA LEU A 29 8.00 13.66 8.20
C LEU A 29 7.00 14.77 8.59
N LEU A 30 5.75 14.64 8.16
CA LEU A 30 4.68 15.61 8.40
C LEU A 30 3.95 15.42 9.74
N LYS A 31 4.24 14.33 10.47
CA LYS A 31 3.58 13.95 11.73
C LYS A 31 2.05 13.84 11.61
N THR A 32 1.59 13.35 10.47
CA THR A 32 0.16 13.17 10.17
C THR A 32 -0.21 11.69 10.09
N PRO A 33 -1.50 11.34 10.24
CA PRO A 33 -1.96 9.97 9.99
C PRO A 33 -1.65 9.55 8.54
N VAL A 34 -1.14 8.33 8.34
CA VAL A 34 -0.72 7.81 7.03
C VAL A 34 -1.82 7.89 5.98
N LEU A 35 -3.08 7.70 6.38
CA LEU A 35 -4.22 7.75 5.47
C LEU A 35 -4.34 9.11 4.74
N VAL A 36 -3.99 10.22 5.40
CA VAL A 36 -4.12 11.57 4.85
C VAL A 36 -3.11 11.80 3.71
N THR A 37 -1.92 11.21 3.79
CA THR A 37 -0.91 11.26 2.72
C THR A 37 -1.15 10.18 1.66
N LEU A 38 -1.66 9.01 2.05
CA LEU A 38 -1.89 7.87 1.17
C LEU A 38 -3.02 8.10 0.17
N VAL A 39 -4.19 8.56 0.62
CA VAL A 39 -5.38 8.74 -0.23
C VAL A 39 -5.10 9.59 -1.48
N PRO A 40 -4.51 10.81 -1.40
CA PRO A 40 -4.25 11.62 -2.58
C PRO A 40 -3.22 11.00 -3.53
N MET A 41 -2.27 10.20 -3.02
CA MET A 41 -1.33 9.47 -3.87
C MET A 41 -1.97 8.27 -4.58
N LEU A 42 -3.04 7.70 -4.00
CA LEU A 42 -3.73 6.54 -4.54
C LEU A 42 -4.68 6.89 -5.70
N VAL A 43 -5.21 8.12 -5.76
CA VAL A 43 -6.18 8.57 -6.78
C VAL A 43 -5.76 8.23 -8.22
N PRO A 44 -4.54 8.54 -8.69
CA PRO A 44 -4.13 8.21 -10.07
C PRO A 44 -3.90 6.72 -10.32
N GLU A 45 -3.81 5.89 -9.28
CA GLU A 45 -3.57 4.47 -9.40
C GLU A 45 -4.84 3.68 -9.76
N ILE A 46 -6.00 4.26 -9.48
CA ILE A 46 -7.28 3.60 -9.70
C ILE A 46 -7.53 3.48 -11.22
N PRO A 47 -7.76 2.26 -11.74
CA PRO A 47 -8.02 2.02 -13.16
C PRO A 47 -9.45 2.48 -13.52
N GLY A 48 -9.62 3.80 -13.65
CA GLY A 48 -10.95 4.41 -13.86
C GLY A 48 -11.63 3.98 -15.17
N GLY A 49 -10.86 3.66 -16.20
CA GLY A 49 -11.39 3.17 -17.48
C GLY A 49 -12.05 1.79 -17.36
N ASP A 50 -11.33 0.80 -16.82
CA ASP A 50 -11.87 -0.55 -16.63
C ASP A 50 -13.04 -0.57 -15.65
N LEU A 51 -13.00 0.29 -14.61
CA LEU A 51 -14.11 0.47 -13.68
C LEU A 51 -15.34 1.09 -14.36
N TYR A 52 -15.16 2.12 -15.19
CA TYR A 52 -16.22 2.73 -15.98
C TYR A 52 -16.86 1.72 -16.93
N TYR A 53 -16.05 0.94 -17.67
CA TYR A 53 -16.56 -0.06 -18.60
C TYR A 53 -17.30 -1.20 -17.88
N THR A 54 -16.83 -1.62 -16.72
CA THR A 54 -17.55 -2.60 -15.90
C THR A 54 -18.97 -2.11 -15.57
N MET A 55 -19.10 -0.88 -15.06
CA MET A 55 -20.40 -0.30 -14.74
C MET A 55 -21.26 -0.06 -15.99
N TYR A 56 -20.63 0.37 -17.09
CA TYR A 56 -21.32 0.58 -18.35
C TYR A 56 -21.96 -0.71 -18.88
N TYR A 57 -21.21 -1.82 -18.92
CA TYR A 57 -21.74 -3.11 -19.37
C TYR A 57 -22.72 -3.73 -18.39
N PHE A 58 -22.62 -3.40 -17.09
CA PHE A 58 -23.62 -3.76 -16.10
C PHE A 58 -24.98 -3.12 -16.40
N VAL A 59 -25.01 -1.83 -16.74
CA VAL A 59 -26.25 -1.12 -17.11
C VAL A 59 -26.79 -1.59 -18.47
N MET A 60 -25.90 -1.88 -19.42
CA MET A 60 -26.28 -2.35 -20.76
C MET A 60 -26.71 -3.83 -20.80
N GLN A 61 -26.64 -4.55 -19.68
CA GLN A 61 -26.92 -6.00 -19.59
C GLN A 61 -26.10 -6.86 -20.57
N GLU A 62 -24.88 -6.40 -20.88
CA GLU A 62 -23.94 -7.11 -21.75
C GLU A 62 -23.07 -8.06 -20.92
N GLU A 63 -23.65 -9.20 -20.53
CA GLU A 63 -23.10 -10.18 -19.59
C GLU A 63 -21.66 -10.64 -19.93
N LYS A 64 -21.36 -10.82 -21.23
CA LYS A 64 -20.03 -11.26 -21.67
C LYS A 64 -18.95 -10.24 -21.32
N LEU A 65 -19.17 -8.99 -21.68
CA LEU A 65 -18.21 -7.91 -21.44
C LEU A 65 -18.17 -7.55 -19.96
N LEU A 66 -19.32 -7.57 -19.27
CA LEU A 66 -19.38 -7.40 -17.83
C LEU A 66 -18.47 -8.41 -17.10
N SER A 67 -18.56 -9.69 -17.45
CA SER A 67 -17.73 -10.74 -16.83
C SER A 67 -16.23 -10.54 -17.10
N GLU A 68 -15.86 -10.04 -18.28
CA GLU A 68 -14.46 -9.78 -18.61
C GLU A 68 -13.89 -8.57 -17.86
N TYR A 69 -14.59 -7.43 -17.86
CA TYR A 69 -14.11 -6.21 -17.21
C TYR A 69 -14.17 -6.31 -15.68
N SER A 70 -15.20 -6.95 -15.11
CA SER A 70 -15.27 -7.17 -13.66
C SER A 70 -14.09 -8.01 -13.14
N LYS A 71 -13.66 -9.04 -13.89
CA LYS A 71 -12.46 -9.81 -13.53
C LYS A 71 -11.21 -8.93 -13.50
N LYS A 72 -11.02 -8.07 -14.51
CA LYS A 72 -9.88 -7.13 -14.53
C LYS A 72 -9.87 -6.24 -13.29
N VAL A 73 -11.00 -5.58 -13.01
CA VAL A 73 -11.12 -4.66 -11.87
C VAL A 73 -10.86 -5.37 -10.54
N ILE A 74 -11.35 -6.60 -10.36
CA ILE A 74 -11.09 -7.39 -9.15
C ILE A 74 -9.60 -7.71 -9.01
N PHE A 75 -8.94 -8.12 -10.10
CA PHE A 75 -7.50 -8.42 -10.08
C PHE A 75 -6.66 -7.17 -9.82
N GLU A 76 -7.01 -6.05 -10.44
CA GLU A 76 -6.34 -4.76 -10.22
C GLU A 76 -6.49 -4.29 -8.77
N ALA A 77 -7.71 -4.34 -8.23
CA ALA A 77 -7.98 -4.01 -6.83
C ALA A 77 -7.22 -4.95 -5.86
N ALA A 78 -7.13 -6.25 -6.19
CA ALA A 78 -6.36 -7.20 -5.40
C ALA A 78 -4.87 -6.87 -5.39
N CYS A 79 -4.29 -6.52 -6.55
CA CYS A 79 -2.89 -6.10 -6.65
C CYS A 79 -2.61 -4.84 -5.82
N ILE A 80 -3.47 -3.81 -5.91
CA ILE A 80 -3.35 -2.58 -5.12
C ILE A 80 -3.42 -2.90 -3.62
N ALA A 81 -4.43 -3.67 -3.20
CA ALA A 81 -4.61 -4.04 -1.80
C ALA A 81 -3.39 -4.79 -1.25
N LEU A 82 -2.85 -5.76 -2.01
CA LEU A 82 -1.68 -6.52 -1.62
C LEU A 82 -0.42 -5.64 -1.50
N GLY A 83 -0.21 -4.71 -2.43
CA GLY A 83 0.92 -3.78 -2.38
C GLY A 83 0.88 -2.88 -1.14
N ILE A 84 -0.28 -2.30 -0.84
CA ILE A 84 -0.48 -1.45 0.34
C ILE A 84 -0.29 -2.24 1.64
N ILE A 85 -0.88 -3.44 1.73
CA ILE A 85 -0.75 -4.30 2.92
C ILE A 85 0.73 -4.64 3.13
N LEU A 86 1.44 -5.06 2.09
CA LEU A 86 2.85 -5.41 2.19
C LEU A 86 3.72 -4.23 2.65
N ALA A 87 3.49 -3.03 2.11
CA ALA A 87 4.16 -1.81 2.55
C ALA A 87 3.94 -1.55 4.05
N ALA A 88 2.67 -1.59 4.49
CA ALA A 88 2.32 -1.35 5.89
C ALA A 88 2.95 -2.38 6.85
N TRP A 89 3.03 -3.64 6.43
CA TRP A 89 3.74 -4.67 7.20
C TRP A 89 5.23 -4.37 7.28
N LEU A 90 5.87 -4.00 6.17
CA LEU A 90 7.30 -3.70 6.13
C LEU A 90 7.66 -2.50 7.01
N ALA A 91 6.87 -1.44 6.98
CA ALA A 91 7.18 -0.25 7.77
C ALA A 91 6.81 -0.37 9.24
N LYS A 92 5.78 -1.16 9.58
CA LYS A 92 5.54 -1.56 10.97
C LYS A 92 6.72 -2.39 11.48
N PHE A 93 7.15 -3.40 10.71
CA PHE A 93 8.29 -4.23 11.06
C PHE A 93 9.56 -3.40 11.27
N ALA A 94 9.89 -2.50 10.34
CA ALA A 94 11.02 -1.59 10.48
C ALA A 94 10.93 -0.72 11.75
N SER A 95 9.75 -0.18 12.05
CA SER A 95 9.54 0.61 13.26
C SER A 95 9.64 -0.20 14.55
N SER A 96 9.22 -1.47 14.53
CA SER A 96 9.31 -2.38 15.68
C SER A 96 10.76 -2.74 15.99
N VAL A 97 11.55 -3.07 14.96
CA VAL A 97 12.99 -3.34 15.12
C VAL A 97 13.72 -2.11 15.66
N TRP A 98 13.43 -0.93 15.11
CA TRP A 98 14.03 0.32 15.58
C TRP A 98 13.76 0.60 17.06
N ARG A 99 12.50 0.41 17.50
CA ARG A 99 12.11 0.59 18.90
C ARG A 99 12.76 -0.42 19.84
N PHE A 100 12.95 -1.66 19.38
CA PHE A 100 13.62 -2.69 20.16
C PHE A 100 15.08 -2.33 20.45
N PHE A 101 15.83 -1.84 19.45
CA PHE A 101 17.21 -1.41 19.63
C PHE A 101 17.36 -0.22 20.58
N LEU A 102 16.50 0.80 20.47
CA LEU A 102 16.51 1.95 21.39
C LEU A 102 16.21 1.57 22.85
N THR A 103 15.42 0.51 23.07
CA THR A 103 15.10 0.03 24.43
C THR A 103 16.26 -0.75 25.06
N ALA A 104 17.10 -1.38 24.23
CA ALA A 104 18.26 -2.15 24.69
C ALA A 104 19.37 -1.26 25.26
N GLU A 105 19.57 -0.05 24.72
CA GLU A 105 20.56 0.91 25.21
C GLU A 105 20.13 1.55 26.54
N GLY A 106 18.85 1.91 26.71
CA GLY A 106 18.35 2.57 27.92
C GLY A 106 18.32 1.70 29.19
N THR A 107 18.40 0.38 29.05
CA THR A 107 18.42 -0.54 30.20
C THR A 107 19.83 -0.67 30.83
N GLY A 108 20.88 -0.34 30.07
CA GLY A 108 22.27 -0.35 30.54
C GLY A 108 22.58 0.82 31.49
N GLU A 109 22.21 2.03 31.11
CA GLU A 109 22.50 3.25 31.89
C GLU A 109 21.74 3.29 33.23
N ALA A 110 20.50 2.79 33.26
CA ALA A 110 19.67 2.76 34.47
C ALA A 110 20.21 1.81 35.55
N ARG A 111 21.01 0.80 35.19
CA ARG A 111 21.67 -0.12 36.15
C ARG A 111 22.97 0.45 36.72
N GLU A 112 23.67 1.31 35.99
CA GLU A 112 24.97 1.84 36.40
C GLU A 112 24.84 3.02 37.37
N GLY A 113 23.80 3.86 37.21
CA GLY A 113 23.50 4.95 38.16
C GLY A 113 23.10 4.47 39.57
N ARG A 114 22.48 3.29 39.69
CA ARG A 114 22.05 2.70 40.97
C ARG A 114 23.18 1.99 41.73
N ARG A 115 24.33 1.77 41.10
CA ARG A 115 25.50 1.10 41.70
C ARG A 115 26.51 2.08 42.32
N ARG A 116 26.32 3.39 42.10
CA ARG A 116 27.20 4.47 42.59
C ARG A 116 26.58 5.31 43.73
N THR A 117 25.34 5.02 44.14
CA THR A 117 24.66 5.59 45.32
C THR A 117 24.59 4.57 46.42
#